data_AF-A0A162AJ69-F1
#
_entry.id   AF-A0A162AJ69-F1
#
_cell.length_a   1.000
_cell.length_b   1.000
_cell.length_c   1.000
_cell.angle_alpha   90.00
_cell.angle_beta   90.00
_cell.angle_gamma   90.00
#
_symmetry.space_group_name_H-M   'P 1'
#
loop_
_entity.id
_entity.type
_entity.pdbx_description
1 polymer ?
#
loop_
_entity_poly.entity_id
_entity_poly.type
_entity_poly.pdbx_seq_one_letter_code
_entity_poly.pdbx_strand_id
1 'polypeptide(L)' 'MKLASMFASVIIALSTATSMTVSAKSVGDFAYYHIGCYGSGTNTMLWYEIAESSSQIRSIIQRCTSQGGDFRIQKIYTN' A
#
# COMPACT_ATOMS: atom_id res chain seq x y z
N MET A 1 -53.54 12.21 -2.46
CA MET A 1 -52.43 12.90 -1.79
C MET A 1 -51.86 12.01 -0.70
N LYS A 2 -50.60 11.57 -0.83
CA LYS A 2 -49.60 11.38 0.24
C LYS A 2 -48.41 10.63 -0.37
N LEU A 3 -47.48 11.39 -0.92
CA LEU A 3 -46.11 10.97 -1.19
C LEU A 3 -45.39 11.00 0.18
N ALA A 4 -44.95 9.84 0.67
CA ALA A 4 -43.96 9.75 1.75
C ALA A 4 -42.58 9.73 1.07
N SER A 5 -41.86 10.86 1.08
CA SER A 5 -40.77 11.17 2.02
C SER A 5 -39.68 10.09 2.00
N MET A 6 -38.68 10.28 1.11
CA MET A 6 -37.31 10.67 1.46
C MET A 6 -36.59 9.68 2.38
N PHE A 7 -35.54 9.00 1.88
CA PHE A 7 -34.30 8.81 2.63
C PHE A 7 -33.08 8.60 1.72
N ALA A 8 -32.04 9.36 2.05
CA ALA A 8 -30.61 9.05 1.95
C ALA A 8 -29.97 8.96 0.56
N SER A 9 -29.50 10.13 0.13
CA SER A 9 -28.24 10.39 -0.58
C SER A 9 -27.20 9.27 -0.44
N VAL A 10 -27.01 8.48 -1.50
CA VAL A 10 -25.80 7.67 -1.64
C VAL A 10 -24.71 8.59 -2.15
N ILE A 11 -23.82 9.00 -1.24
CA ILE A 11 -22.54 9.63 -1.58
C ILE A 11 -21.75 8.56 -2.33
N ILE A 12 -21.66 8.69 -3.65
CA ILE A 12 -20.71 7.91 -4.43
C ILE A 12 -19.34 8.42 -4.00
N ALA A 13 -18.65 7.61 -3.19
CA ALA A 13 -17.29 7.86 -2.77
C ALA A 13 -16.45 8.08 -4.04
N LEU A 14 -15.92 9.30 -4.16
CA LEU A 14 -14.93 9.67 -5.14
C LEU A 14 -13.73 8.74 -4.95
N SER A 15 -13.63 7.70 -5.77
CA SER A 15 -12.37 6.98 -5.96
C SER A 15 -11.43 7.94 -6.69
N THR A 16 -10.76 8.79 -5.92
CA THR A 16 -9.57 9.49 -6.37
C THR A 16 -8.52 8.42 -6.64
N ALA A 17 -8.56 7.88 -7.86
CA ALA A 17 -7.43 7.20 -8.45
C ALA A 17 -6.29 8.22 -8.47
N THR A 18 -5.48 8.22 -7.42
CA THR A 18 -4.21 8.93 -7.40
C THR A 18 -3.37 8.28 -8.49
N SER A 19 -3.34 8.91 -9.65
CA SER A 19 -2.34 8.65 -10.68
C SER A 19 -0.98 8.95 -10.07
N MET A 20 -0.40 7.95 -9.42
CA MET A 20 0.95 8.03 -8.89
C MET A 20 1.86 8.34 -10.08
N THR A 21 2.42 9.54 -10.09
CA THR A 21 3.41 9.95 -11.08
C THR A 21 4.63 9.05 -10.88
N VAL A 22 4.75 8.00 -11.70
CA VAL A 22 5.93 7.14 -11.72
C VAL A 22 7.09 7.99 -12.22
N SER A 23 7.87 8.53 -11.30
CA SER A 23 9.12 9.20 -11.61
C SER A 23 10.14 8.12 -11.98
N ALA A 24 10.41 7.94 -13.28
CA ALA A 24 11.46 7.05 -13.74
C ALA A 24 12.83 7.60 -13.28
N LYS A 25 13.39 7.04 -12.22
CA LYS A 25 14.77 7.30 -11.78
C LYS A 25 15.75 6.60 -12.75
N SER A 26 16.97 7.11 -12.84
CA SER A 26 18.03 6.61 -13.72
C SER A 26 18.52 5.21 -13.30
N VAL A 27 18.73 4.32 -14.28
CA VAL A 27 18.93 2.85 -14.18
C VAL A 27 20.15 2.41 -13.35
N GLY A 28 21.07 3.31 -12.98
CA GLY A 28 22.39 2.93 -12.46
C GLY A 28 22.55 2.74 -10.95
N ASP A 29 21.63 3.19 -10.09
CA ASP A 29 21.81 3.17 -8.62
C ASP A 29 20.51 2.85 -7.85
N PHE A 30 19.70 1.93 -8.38
CA PHE A 30 18.48 1.53 -7.70
C PHE A 30 18.76 0.48 -6.63
N ALA A 31 18.89 0.93 -5.38
CA ALA A 31 18.59 0.07 -4.25
C ALA A 31 17.07 0.08 -4.02
N TYR A 32 16.38 -0.99 -4.38
CA TYR A 32 14.98 -1.19 -4.02
C TYR A 32 14.83 -2.24 -2.91
N TYR A 33 13.79 -2.09 -2.12
CA TYR A 33 13.49 -2.94 -0.98
C TYR A 33 12.21 -3.72 -1.27
N HIS A 34 12.36 -5.04 -1.23
CA HIS A 34 11.27 -5.99 -1.28
C HIS A 34 10.67 -6.11 0.12
N ILE A 35 9.42 -5.70 0.31
CA ILE A 35 8.74 -5.74 1.60
C ILE A 35 7.54 -6.68 1.50
N GLY A 36 7.63 -7.83 2.17
CA GLY A 36 6.52 -8.77 2.32
C GLY A 36 5.80 -8.56 3.65
N CYS A 37 4.47 -8.52 3.63
CA CYS A 37 3.65 -8.53 4.83
C CYS A 37 3.01 -9.91 5.02
N TYR A 38 3.14 -10.47 6.21
CA TYR A 38 2.66 -11.80 6.57
C TYR A 38 1.67 -11.71 7.73
N GLY A 39 0.63 -12.54 7.75
CA GLY A 39 -0.31 -12.60 8.86
C GLY A 39 0.40 -13.06 10.13
N SER A 40 0.26 -12.30 11.22
CA SER A 40 0.97 -12.62 12.45
C SER A 40 0.57 -14.01 12.98
N GLY A 41 1.57 -14.80 13.36
CA GLY A 41 1.40 -16.18 13.84
C GLY A 41 1.02 -17.22 12.78
N THR A 42 0.70 -16.83 11.54
CA THR A 42 0.29 -17.77 10.48
C THR A 42 1.33 -17.96 9.37
N ASN A 43 2.31 -17.06 9.26
CA ASN A 43 3.26 -17.00 8.14
C ASN A 43 2.59 -16.92 6.75
N THR A 44 1.29 -16.65 6.67
CA THR A 44 0.56 -16.50 5.42
C THR A 44 0.90 -15.15 4.80
N MET A 45 1.34 -15.13 3.54
CA MET A 45 1.62 -13.87 2.85
C MET A 45 0.31 -13.12 2.57
N LEU A 46 0.19 -11.89 3.09
CA LEU A 46 -0.96 -11.02 2.86
C LEU A 46 -0.77 -10.24 1.56
N TRP A 47 0.38 -9.58 1.42
CA TRP A 47 0.74 -8.79 0.26
C TRP A 47 2.24 -8.51 0.25
N TYR A 48 2.70 -7.94 -0.87
CA TYR A 48 4.10 -7.61 -1.11
C TYR A 48 4.20 -6.29 -1.88
N GLU A 49 5.18 -5.44 -1.54
CA GLU A 49 5.46 -4.19 -2.23
C GLU A 49 6.96 -3.92 -2.38
N ILE A 50 7.30 -3.11 -3.39
CA ILE A 50 8.64 -2.61 -3.65
C ILE A 50 8.72 -1.17 -3.18
N ALA A 51 9.73 -0.84 -2.38
CA ALA A 51 10.01 0.51 -1.92
C ALA A 51 11.36 0.99 -2.46
N GLU A 52 11.43 2.24 -2.88
CA GLU A 52 12.66 2.85 -3.43
C GLU A 52 13.25 3.91 -2.48
N SER A 53 12.60 4.15 -1.34
CA SER A 53 12.98 5.18 -0.38
C SER A 53 12.65 4.78 1.05
N SER A 54 13.41 5.30 2.01
CA SER A 54 13.18 5.01 3.44
C SER A 54 11.81 5.50 3.96
N SER A 55 11.24 6.54 3.35
CA SER A 55 9.89 7.01 3.68
C SER A 55 8.81 6.02 3.24
N GLN A 56 8.92 5.46 2.02
CA GLN A 56 8.02 4.41 1.54
C GLN A 56 8.11 3.16 2.42
N ILE A 57 9.33 2.72 2.76
CA ILE A 57 9.54 1.57 3.65
C ILE A 57 8.77 1.77 4.97
N ARG A 58 8.91 2.95 5.61
CA ARG A 58 8.21 3.27 6.86
C ARG A 58 6.69 3.22 6.72
N SER A 59 6.14 3.80 5.65
CA SER A 59 4.71 3.79 5.37
C SER A 59 4.17 2.36 5.19
N ILE A 60 4.90 1.53 4.44
CA ILE A 60 4.53 0.15 4.15
C ILE A 60 4.56 -0.70 5.42
N ILE A 61 5.60 -0.54 6.25
CA ILE A 61 5.69 -1.21 7.57
C ILE A 61 4.50 -0.84 8.46
N GLN A 62 4.19 0.46 8.59
CA GLN A 62 3.08 0.93 9.41
C GLN A 62 1.75 0.31 8.97
N ARG A 63 1.51 0.24 7.66
CA ARG A 63 0.32 -0.40 7.10
C ARG A 63 0.28 -1.89 7.45
N CYS A 64 1.38 -2.62 7.28
CA CYS A 64 1.45 -4.04 7.63
C CYS A 64 1.12 -4.28 9.11
N THR A 65 1.73 -3.50 10.02
CA THR A 65 1.47 -3.60 11.46
C THR A 65 0.02 -3.24 11.80
N SER A 66 -0.57 -2.23 11.17
CA SER A 66 -1.98 -1.86 11.39
C SER A 66 -2.98 -2.95 10.98
N GLN A 67 -2.57 -3.86 10.09
CA GLN A 67 -3.36 -5.01 9.64
C GLN A 67 -3.11 -6.27 10.49
N GLY A 68 -2.34 -6.16 11.58
CA GLY A 68 -1.95 -7.31 12.40
C GLY A 68 -0.94 -8.24 11.70
N GLY A 69 -0.13 -7.68 10.80
CA GLY A 69 0.89 -8.42 10.07
C GLY A 69 2.31 -8.16 10.57
N ASP A 70 3.18 -9.14 10.32
CA ASP A 70 4.62 -9.08 10.49
C ASP A 70 5.29 -8.80 9.14
N PHE A 71 6.22 -7.85 9.10
CA PHE A 71 6.91 -7.46 7.86
C PHE A 71 8.28 -8.14 7.71
N ARG A 72 8.67 -8.42 6.47
CA ARG A 72 10.02 -8.89 6.10
C ARG A 72 10.57 -8.03 4.99
N ILE A 73 11.81 -7.58 5.14
CA ILE A 73 12.44 -6.63 4.21
C ILE A 73 13.70 -7.26 3.63
N GLN A 74 13.80 -7.27 2.31
CA GLN A 74 14.99 -7.68 1.58
C GLN A 74 15.47 -6.53 0.70
N LYS A 75 16.72 -6.10 0.89
CA LYS A 75 17.34 -5.08 0.06
C LYS A 75 17.92 -5.72 -1.20
N ILE A 76 17.56 -5.21 -2.37
CA ILE A 76 18.07 -5.65 -3.66
C ILE A 76 18.92 -4.52 -4.25
N TYR A 77 20.09 -4.90 -4.75
CA TYR A 77 20.97 -4.02 -5.50
C TYR A 77 20.88 -4.43 -6.96
N THR A 78 20.53 -3.51 -7.86
CA THR A 78 20.74 -3.71 -9.29
C THR A 78 22.11 -3.20 -9.68
N ASN A 79 22.83 -4.03 -10.43
CA ASN A 79 24.15 -3.79 -10.99
C ASN A 79 24.02 -3.15 -12.38
#